data_AF-A0A925I5F6-F1
#
_entry.id   AF-A0A925I5F6-F1
#
_cell.length_a   1.000
_cell.length_b   1.000
_cell.length_c   1.000
_cell.angle_alpha   90.00
_cell.angle_beta   90.00
_cell.angle_gamma   90.00
#
_symmetry.space_group_name_H-M   'P 1'
#
loop_
_entity.id
_entity.type
_entity.pdbx_description
1 polymer ?
#
loop_
_entity_poly.entity_id
_entity_poly.type
_entity_poly.pdbx_seq_one_letter_code
_entity_poly.pdbx_strand_id
1 'polypeptide(L)'
;MKRILSTIAALICLNANAQNLQWANATGGINSEYGFAVAIDNSGNSFTTGYFKGTVDFDPGSATFNLTAASTTWDIFISKTDAAGNFVWAKKIGNGTGNESSSGIAIDAAGDVYTTGHFYGTVDFDPGAGTTNLISAGGADVYVVKLNSSGNFVWAKSFGGGVTDYSLTVTTDAQNNVYTSGYFTGPSDFDPGAGVFNLSGTYSVFISKLDANGNFVWAKNIIGNSTNEPRSVSLDGAGNVYVAGRAGDGFPTTTGVLQPTFAGDLVPNTLYGKQDGFVT
;
A
#
# COMPACT_ATOMS: atom_id res chain seq x y z
N MET A 1 33.51 -55.35 -36.49
CA MET A 1 32.99 -55.08 -35.14
C MET A 1 32.80 -53.56 -34.99
N LYS A 2 31.65 -53.03 -35.45
CA LYS A 2 31.29 -51.61 -35.34
C LYS A 2 30.17 -51.51 -34.29
N ARG A 3 30.43 -50.75 -33.23
CA ARG A 3 29.49 -50.47 -32.14
C ARG A 3 28.53 -49.37 -32.62
N ILE A 4 27.23 -49.64 -32.60
CA ILE A 4 26.18 -48.61 -32.67
C ILE A 4 25.67 -48.47 -31.24
N LEU A 5 26.06 -47.36 -30.59
CA LEU A 5 25.47 -46.92 -29.33
C LEU A 5 24.11 -46.28 -29.67
N SER A 6 23.02 -46.88 -29.21
CA SER A 6 21.70 -46.25 -29.16
C SER A 6 21.60 -45.41 -27.88
N THR A 7 21.60 -44.09 -28.03
CA THR A 7 21.37 -43.15 -26.93
C THR A 7 19.87 -43.11 -26.62
N ILE A 8 19.47 -43.65 -25.48
CA ILE A 8 18.13 -43.43 -24.93
C ILE A 8 18.17 -42.09 -24.19
N ALA A 9 17.54 -41.06 -24.75
CA ALA A 9 17.27 -39.82 -24.05
C ALA A 9 16.09 -40.06 -23.09
N ALA A 10 16.37 -40.22 -21.79
CA ALA A 10 15.35 -40.18 -20.76
C ALA A 10 14.93 -38.71 -20.56
N LEU A 11 13.74 -38.36 -21.05
CA LEU A 11 13.10 -37.09 -20.77
C LEU A 11 12.66 -37.11 -19.30
N ILE A 12 13.46 -36.49 -18.42
CA ILE A 12 13.05 -36.22 -17.04
C ILE A 12 12.03 -35.08 -17.11
N CYS A 13 10.75 -35.43 -17.18
CA CYS A 13 9.69 -34.49 -16.87
C CYS A 13 9.79 -34.15 -15.38
N LEU A 14 10.41 -33.02 -15.07
CA LEU A 14 10.26 -32.37 -13.77
C LEU A 14 8.76 -32.09 -13.61
N ASN A 15 8.13 -32.78 -12.65
CA ASN A 15 6.77 -32.46 -12.24
C ASN A 15 6.75 -30.99 -11.79
N ALA A 16 6.21 -30.11 -12.62
CA ALA A 16 5.75 -28.81 -12.15
C ALA A 16 4.58 -29.11 -11.21
N ASN A 17 4.83 -29.08 -9.89
CA ASN A 17 3.75 -29.07 -8.93
C ASN A 17 3.01 -27.74 -9.12
N ALA A 18 1.88 -27.79 -9.82
CA ALA A 18 0.88 -26.74 -9.65
C ALA A 18 0.46 -26.77 -8.17
N GLN A 19 0.52 -25.63 -7.50
CA GLN A 19 0.01 -25.54 -6.13
C GLN A 19 -1.49 -25.87 -6.14
N ASN A 20 -1.91 -26.75 -5.24
CA ASN A 20 -3.35 -26.98 -5.00
C ASN A 20 -3.90 -25.76 -4.24
N LEU A 21 -5.08 -25.27 -4.64
CA LEU A 21 -5.81 -24.27 -3.87
C LEU A 21 -6.09 -24.83 -2.47
N GLN A 22 -5.54 -24.19 -1.44
CA GLN A 22 -5.71 -24.64 -0.05
C GLN A 22 -7.07 -24.21 0.52
N TRP A 23 -7.43 -22.94 0.33
CA TRP A 23 -8.70 -22.37 0.76
C TRP A 23 -9.06 -21.16 -0.11
N ALA A 24 -10.35 -20.83 -0.15
CA ALA A 24 -10.86 -19.60 -0.73
C ALA A 24 -12.04 -19.14 0.13
N ASN A 25 -11.93 -17.93 0.67
CA ASN A 25 -12.88 -17.36 1.62
C ASN A 25 -13.45 -16.05 1.07
N ALA A 26 -14.69 -15.73 1.44
CA ALA A 26 -15.33 -14.47 1.11
C ALA A 26 -15.91 -13.85 2.38
N THR A 27 -15.57 -12.59 2.62
CA THR A 27 -16.15 -11.72 3.64
C THR A 27 -16.88 -10.59 2.93
N GLY A 28 -18.03 -10.15 3.43
CA GLY A 28 -18.80 -9.12 2.74
C GLY A 28 -20.02 -8.65 3.51
N GLY A 29 -20.45 -7.42 3.21
CA GLY A 29 -21.66 -6.81 3.73
C GLY A 29 -22.75 -6.71 2.68
N ILE A 30 -23.81 -5.98 3.02
CA ILE A 30 -24.86 -5.60 2.05
C ILE A 30 -24.44 -4.41 1.17
N ASN A 31 -23.33 -3.76 1.49
CA ASN A 31 -22.85 -2.56 0.82
C ASN A 31 -21.62 -2.91 -0.03
N SER A 32 -20.75 -1.94 -0.31
CA SER A 32 -19.53 -2.21 -1.05
C SER A 32 -18.37 -2.33 -0.09
N GLU A 33 -17.46 -3.24 -0.44
CA GLU A 33 -16.20 -3.45 0.24
C GLU A 33 -15.13 -3.59 -0.84
N TYR A 34 -14.01 -2.90 -0.66
CA TYR A 34 -12.90 -2.94 -1.61
C TYR A 34 -11.63 -3.33 -0.87
N GLY A 35 -11.09 -4.52 -1.16
CA GLY A 35 -9.77 -4.94 -0.71
C GLY A 35 -8.69 -4.48 -1.70
N PHE A 36 -7.63 -3.84 -1.20
CA PHE A 36 -6.57 -3.27 -2.05
C PHE A 36 -5.23 -3.97 -1.93
N ALA A 37 -4.89 -4.44 -0.74
CA ALA A 37 -3.58 -5.03 -0.49
C ALA A 37 -3.66 -6.20 0.49
N VAL A 38 -2.72 -7.13 0.32
CA VAL A 38 -2.50 -8.28 1.19
C VAL A 38 -1.01 -8.38 1.52
N ALA A 39 -0.69 -8.75 2.76
CA ALA A 39 0.65 -9.11 3.20
C ALA A 39 0.59 -10.39 4.03
N ILE A 40 1.70 -11.13 4.07
CA ILE A 40 1.80 -12.41 4.78
C ILE A 40 2.95 -12.31 5.79
N ASP A 41 2.73 -12.77 7.03
CA ASP A 41 3.82 -12.87 8.01
C ASP A 41 4.62 -14.18 7.89
N ASN A 42 5.71 -14.30 8.66
CA ASN A 42 6.56 -15.49 8.65
C ASN A 42 5.86 -16.77 9.14
N SER A 43 4.70 -16.66 9.79
CA SER A 43 3.88 -17.80 10.21
C SER A 43 2.84 -18.20 9.16
N GLY A 44 2.78 -17.48 8.03
CA GLY A 44 1.81 -17.70 6.97
C GLY A 44 0.44 -17.04 7.23
N ASN A 45 0.30 -16.22 8.28
CA ASN A 45 -0.94 -15.49 8.51
C ASN A 45 -1.09 -14.40 7.45
N SER A 46 -2.31 -14.24 6.92
CA SER A 46 -2.60 -13.20 5.94
C SER A 46 -3.20 -11.97 6.59
N PHE A 47 -2.82 -10.81 6.08
CA PHE A 47 -3.31 -9.51 6.51
C PHE A 47 -3.85 -8.78 5.29
N THR A 48 -5.07 -8.28 5.36
CA THR A 48 -5.68 -7.54 4.26
C THR A 48 -6.13 -6.16 4.72
N THR A 49 -6.13 -5.21 3.79
CA THR A 49 -6.64 -3.87 4.05
C THR A 49 -7.41 -3.30 2.86
N GLY A 50 -8.21 -2.29 3.14
CA GLY A 50 -9.01 -1.59 2.18
C GLY A 50 -9.99 -0.67 2.87
N TYR A 51 -11.15 -0.46 2.27
CA TYR A 51 -12.22 0.35 2.85
C TYR A 51 -13.60 -0.25 2.59
N PHE A 52 -14.55 0.09 3.46
CA PHE A 52 -15.92 -0.44 3.46
C PHE A 52 -16.91 0.62 3.98
N LYS A 53 -18.20 0.38 3.73
CA LYS A 53 -19.29 1.20 4.28
C LYS A 53 -20.40 0.32 4.85
N GLY A 54 -21.12 0.82 5.84
CA GLY A 54 -22.13 0.03 6.55
C GLY A 54 -21.52 -1.13 7.35
N THR A 55 -22.31 -2.19 7.57
CA THR A 55 -21.89 -3.36 8.37
C THR A 55 -21.38 -4.49 7.47
N VAL A 56 -20.21 -5.02 7.82
CA VAL A 56 -19.54 -6.14 7.15
C VAL A 56 -19.15 -7.19 8.17
N ASP A 57 -19.39 -8.46 7.85
CA ASP A 57 -18.86 -9.59 8.60
C ASP A 57 -17.45 -9.93 8.09
N PHE A 58 -16.46 -9.79 8.95
CA PHE A 58 -15.05 -10.06 8.66
C PHE A 58 -14.61 -11.46 9.08
N ASP A 59 -15.49 -12.28 9.66
CA ASP A 59 -15.21 -13.69 9.90
C ASP A 59 -15.61 -14.51 8.65
N PRO A 60 -14.66 -15.12 7.90
CA PRO A 60 -15.01 -15.98 6.77
C PRO A 60 -15.60 -17.34 7.16
N GLY A 61 -15.63 -17.67 8.46
CA GLY A 61 -16.17 -18.91 9.00
C GLY A 61 -17.68 -18.88 9.23
N SER A 62 -18.16 -19.73 10.14
CA SER A 62 -19.58 -19.78 10.52
C SER A 62 -19.94 -18.85 11.67
N ALA A 63 -18.95 -18.30 12.36
CA ALA A 63 -19.16 -17.27 13.38
C ALA A 63 -19.27 -15.89 12.70
N THR A 64 -19.63 -14.88 13.49
CA THR A 64 -19.81 -13.51 12.98
C THR A 64 -18.87 -12.57 13.71
N PHE A 65 -18.12 -11.76 12.97
CA PHE A 65 -17.36 -10.63 13.50
C PHE A 65 -17.67 -9.37 12.70
N ASN A 66 -18.67 -8.62 13.18
CA ASN A 66 -19.13 -7.42 12.48
C ASN A 66 -18.29 -6.19 12.82
N LEU A 67 -17.87 -5.47 11.79
CA LEU A 67 -17.46 -4.06 11.90
C LEU A 67 -18.49 -3.19 11.20
N THR A 68 -18.73 -1.99 11.75
CA THR A 68 -19.73 -1.04 11.21
C THR A 68 -19.09 0.32 10.97
N ALA A 69 -19.10 0.72 9.69
CA ALA A 69 -18.88 2.07 9.23
C ALA A 69 -20.22 2.79 9.03
N ALA A 70 -20.21 4.11 8.88
CA ALA A 70 -21.42 4.81 8.45
C ALA A 70 -21.84 4.32 7.05
N SER A 71 -23.13 4.39 6.72
CA SER A 71 -23.63 3.93 5.42
C SER A 71 -23.30 4.89 4.26
N THR A 72 -22.91 6.12 4.59
CA THR A 72 -22.65 7.21 3.64
C THR A 72 -21.17 7.54 3.44
N THR A 73 -20.29 6.99 4.28
CA THR A 73 -18.85 7.25 4.22
C THR A 73 -18.07 5.95 4.20
N TRP A 74 -16.82 6.02 3.75
CA TRP A 74 -15.90 4.89 3.73
C TRP A 74 -14.98 4.94 4.95
N ASP A 75 -14.92 3.85 5.71
CA ASP A 75 -13.93 3.65 6.76
C ASP A 75 -12.91 2.59 6.31
N ILE A 76 -11.70 2.67 6.86
CA ILE A 76 -10.63 1.68 6.64
C ILE A 76 -10.95 0.40 7.40
N PHE A 77 -10.65 -0.75 6.79
CA PHE A 77 -10.52 -2.01 7.51
C PHE A 77 -9.10 -2.56 7.43
N ILE A 78 -8.72 -3.31 8.47
CA ILE A 78 -7.53 -4.15 8.50
C ILE A 78 -7.97 -5.49 9.10
N SER A 79 -7.74 -6.60 8.41
CA SER A 79 -8.09 -7.93 8.92
C SER A 79 -6.89 -8.87 8.90
N LYS A 80 -6.89 -9.83 9.81
CA LYS A 80 -5.91 -10.92 9.90
C LYS A 80 -6.62 -12.27 9.88
N THR A 81 -6.13 -13.18 9.04
CA THR A 81 -6.47 -14.60 9.08
C THR A 81 -5.22 -15.44 9.34
N ASP A 82 -5.39 -16.64 9.88
CA ASP A 82 -4.29 -17.57 10.07
C ASP A 82 -3.87 -18.23 8.74
N ALA A 83 -2.81 -19.04 8.77
CA ALA A 83 -2.32 -19.75 7.58
C ALA A 83 -3.34 -20.72 6.95
N ALA A 84 -4.35 -21.16 7.72
CA ALA A 84 -5.45 -21.99 7.24
C ALA A 84 -6.65 -21.17 6.75
N GLY A 85 -6.57 -19.84 6.80
CA GLY A 85 -7.62 -18.92 6.37
C GLY A 85 -8.68 -18.63 7.43
N ASN A 86 -8.51 -19.08 8.68
CA ASN A 86 -9.45 -18.81 9.75
C ASN A 86 -9.32 -17.38 10.27
N PHE A 87 -10.42 -16.78 10.72
CA PHE A 87 -10.42 -15.46 11.33
C PHE A 87 -9.50 -15.38 12.56
N VAL A 88 -8.74 -14.28 12.68
CA VAL A 88 -7.98 -13.96 13.90
C VAL A 88 -8.48 -12.66 14.52
N TRP A 89 -8.47 -11.57 13.76
CA TRP A 89 -9.02 -10.28 14.19
C TRP A 89 -9.32 -9.38 12.99
N ALA A 90 -10.21 -8.40 13.17
CA ALA A 90 -10.39 -7.27 12.26
C ALA A 90 -10.51 -5.96 13.04
N LYS A 91 -10.05 -4.87 12.42
CA LYS A 91 -10.02 -3.51 12.98
C LYS A 91 -10.61 -2.53 11.98
N LYS A 92 -11.30 -1.53 12.52
CA LYS A 92 -11.84 -0.39 11.77
C LYS A 92 -11.06 0.87 12.16
N ILE A 93 -10.74 1.71 11.20
CA ILE A 93 -10.24 3.07 11.42
C ILE A 93 -11.12 4.02 10.60
N GLY A 94 -11.63 5.06 11.26
CA GLY A 94 -12.59 6.00 10.65
C GLY A 94 -13.61 6.48 11.68
N ASN A 95 -14.07 7.71 11.51
CA ASN A 95 -15.01 8.35 12.45
C ASN A 95 -16.41 8.58 11.86
N GLY A 96 -16.68 8.06 10.66
CA GLY A 96 -17.98 8.16 9.99
C GLY A 96 -18.34 9.55 9.46
N THR A 97 -17.38 10.47 9.37
CA THR A 97 -17.62 11.85 8.87
C THR A 97 -16.77 12.22 7.65
N GLY A 98 -15.67 11.50 7.40
CA GLY A 98 -14.81 11.61 6.23
C GLY A 98 -14.80 10.32 5.41
N ASN A 99 -14.21 10.37 4.22
CA ASN A 99 -13.89 9.16 3.47
C ASN A 99 -12.43 8.79 3.73
N GLU A 100 -12.20 7.61 4.27
CA GLU A 100 -10.87 7.07 4.49
C GLU A 100 -10.63 5.88 3.58
N SER A 101 -9.39 5.71 3.15
CA SER A 101 -9.05 4.61 2.26
C SER A 101 -7.65 4.10 2.57
N SER A 102 -7.53 2.78 2.73
CA SER A 102 -6.24 2.10 2.77
C SER A 102 -5.89 1.50 1.41
N SER A 103 -4.63 1.60 1.03
CA SER A 103 -4.14 1.17 -0.28
C SER A 103 -2.92 0.25 -0.18
N GLY A 104 -2.15 0.32 0.92
CA GLY A 104 -0.98 -0.52 1.13
C GLY A 104 -0.92 -1.07 2.55
N ILE A 105 -0.38 -2.29 2.67
CA ILE A 105 -0.08 -2.96 3.94
C ILE A 105 1.28 -3.65 3.87
N ALA A 106 2.05 -3.55 4.94
CA ALA A 106 3.31 -4.28 5.15
C ALA A 106 3.35 -4.85 6.57
N ILE A 107 4.08 -5.95 6.74
CA ILE A 107 4.23 -6.66 8.03
C ILE A 107 5.72 -6.81 8.30
N ASP A 108 6.18 -6.42 9.49
CA ASP A 108 7.57 -6.64 9.87
C ASP A 108 7.82 -8.02 10.48
N ALA A 109 9.09 -8.32 10.80
CA ALA A 109 9.48 -9.62 11.33
C ALA A 109 8.88 -9.94 12.71
N ALA A 110 8.44 -8.92 13.48
CA ALA A 110 7.74 -9.10 14.75
C ALA A 110 6.22 -9.32 14.54
N GLY A 111 5.73 -9.17 13.31
CA GLY A 111 4.31 -9.22 12.98
C GLY A 111 3.60 -7.89 13.19
N ASP A 112 4.31 -6.78 13.43
CA ASP A 112 3.68 -5.47 13.50
C ASP A 112 3.21 -5.07 12.09
N VAL A 113 2.08 -4.36 12.05
CA VAL A 113 1.34 -4.04 10.84
C VAL A 113 1.52 -2.57 10.51
N TYR A 114 1.86 -2.27 9.27
CA TYR A 114 2.01 -0.92 8.74
C TYR A 114 1.02 -0.73 7.61
N THR A 115 0.11 0.23 7.72
CA THR A 115 -0.83 0.57 6.64
C THR A 115 -0.66 2.01 6.20
N THR A 116 -0.97 2.26 4.92
CA THR A 116 -0.96 3.60 4.35
C THR A 116 -2.13 3.81 3.40
N GLY A 117 -2.45 5.07 3.16
CA GLY A 117 -3.50 5.48 2.26
C GLY A 117 -3.74 6.96 2.41
N HIS A 118 -4.99 7.37 2.38
CA HIS A 118 -5.38 8.77 2.50
C HIS A 118 -6.66 8.95 3.32
N PHE A 119 -6.86 10.17 3.84
CA PHE A 119 -8.03 10.53 4.63
C PHE A 119 -8.38 12.02 4.44
N TYR A 120 -9.63 12.40 4.75
CA TYR A 120 -10.10 13.79 4.71
C TYR A 120 -10.51 14.27 6.09
N GLY A 121 -10.21 15.54 6.42
CA GLY A 121 -10.64 16.17 7.66
C GLY A 121 -9.94 15.58 8.88
N THR A 122 -10.65 15.52 10.01
CA THR A 122 -10.12 14.94 11.24
C THR A 122 -10.56 13.49 11.36
N VAL A 123 -9.64 12.56 11.60
CA VAL A 123 -9.92 11.12 11.76
C VAL A 123 -9.17 10.57 12.96
N ASP A 124 -9.84 9.72 13.75
CA ASP A 124 -9.21 8.94 14.81
C ASP A 124 -8.58 7.67 14.25
N PHE A 125 -7.26 7.56 14.39
CA PHE A 125 -6.45 6.45 13.89
C PHE A 125 -6.15 5.37 14.93
N ASP A 126 -6.66 5.49 16.16
CA ASP A 126 -6.62 4.40 17.15
C ASP A 126 -7.85 3.48 16.97
N PRO A 127 -7.70 2.22 16.52
CA PRO A 127 -8.82 1.28 16.41
C PRO A 127 -9.27 0.70 17.76
N GLY A 128 -8.66 1.12 18.87
CA GLY A 128 -8.95 0.71 20.23
C GLY A 128 -9.88 1.69 20.96
N ALA A 129 -9.64 1.86 22.26
CA ALA A 129 -10.42 2.77 23.13
C ALA A 129 -9.75 4.14 23.34
N GLY A 130 -8.51 4.31 22.86
CA GLY A 130 -7.83 5.59 22.88
C GLY A 130 -8.32 6.49 21.75
N THR A 131 -7.72 7.67 21.66
CA THR A 131 -8.00 8.62 20.57
C THR A 131 -6.68 9.19 20.07
N THR A 132 -6.40 9.01 18.79
CA THR A 132 -5.28 9.62 18.08
C THR A 132 -5.79 10.29 16.82
N ASN A 133 -6.15 11.56 16.94
CA ASN A 133 -6.65 12.33 15.81
C ASN A 133 -5.51 12.80 14.91
N LEU A 134 -5.61 12.52 13.62
CA LEU A 134 -4.87 13.20 12.55
C LEU A 134 -5.82 14.14 11.82
N ILE A 135 -5.27 15.20 11.22
CA ILE A 135 -6.03 16.25 10.53
C ILE A 135 -5.39 16.47 9.17
N SER A 136 -6.17 16.40 8.10
CA SER A 136 -5.68 16.76 6.75
C SER A 136 -5.67 18.27 6.54
N ALA A 137 -4.67 18.78 5.82
CA ALA A 137 -4.41 20.19 5.58
C ALA A 137 -5.22 20.79 4.41
N GLY A 138 -6.42 20.27 4.15
CA GLY A 138 -7.35 20.76 3.12
C GLY A 138 -7.90 19.63 2.27
N GLY A 139 -7.09 19.12 1.34
CA GLY A 139 -7.40 17.93 0.53
C GLY A 139 -7.36 16.64 1.35
N ALA A 140 -7.30 15.50 0.65
CA ALA A 140 -6.87 14.28 1.35
C ALA A 140 -5.38 14.30 1.54
N ASP A 141 -4.94 13.89 2.72
CA ASP A 141 -3.53 13.75 3.05
C ASP A 141 -3.17 12.28 3.27
N VAL A 142 -1.87 12.00 3.18
CA VAL A 142 -1.34 10.68 3.44
C VAL A 142 -1.42 10.37 4.93
N TYR A 143 -1.77 9.14 5.27
CA TYR A 143 -1.50 8.58 6.59
C TYR A 143 -0.55 7.39 6.52
N VAL A 144 0.13 7.14 7.63
CA VAL A 144 0.84 5.90 7.95
C VAL A 144 0.47 5.50 9.36
N VAL A 145 -0.01 4.27 9.55
CA VAL A 145 -0.38 3.73 10.85
C VAL A 145 0.45 2.50 11.13
N LYS A 146 0.97 2.40 12.35
CA LYS A 146 1.55 1.19 12.91
C LYS A 146 0.62 0.59 13.98
N LEU A 147 0.27 -0.67 13.79
CA LEU A 147 -0.34 -1.53 14.81
C LEU A 147 0.63 -2.63 15.20
N ASN A 148 0.51 -3.18 16.40
CA ASN A 148 1.27 -4.37 16.77
C ASN A 148 0.64 -5.65 16.21
N SER A 149 1.28 -6.80 16.42
CA SER A 149 0.81 -8.11 15.93
C SER A 149 -0.60 -8.53 16.37
N SER A 150 -1.12 -7.92 17.43
CA SER A 150 -2.47 -8.13 17.96
C SER A 150 -3.49 -7.09 17.45
N GLY A 151 -3.06 -6.21 16.53
CA GLY A 151 -3.89 -5.13 15.98
C GLY A 151 -4.12 -3.98 16.96
N ASN A 152 -3.31 -3.84 18.01
CA ASN A 152 -3.40 -2.69 18.92
C ASN A 152 -2.56 -1.53 18.38
N PHE A 153 -3.04 -0.31 18.60
CA PHE A 153 -2.39 0.91 18.17
C PHE A 153 -0.96 1.05 18.72
N VAL A 154 -0.03 1.54 17.89
CA VAL A 154 1.33 1.91 18.31
C VAL A 154 1.59 3.39 18.00
N TRP A 155 1.45 3.80 16.74
CA TRP A 155 1.54 5.20 16.34
C TRP A 155 0.81 5.44 15.01
N ALA A 156 0.45 6.70 14.75
CA ALA A 156 -0.02 7.15 13.45
C ALA A 156 0.62 8.49 13.09
N LYS A 157 0.87 8.71 11.80
CA LYS A 157 1.51 9.89 11.22
C LYS A 157 0.74 10.30 9.97
N SER A 158 0.66 11.60 9.72
CA SER A 158 0.16 12.15 8.46
C SER A 158 1.12 13.18 7.90
N PHE A 159 1.11 13.31 6.59
CA PHE A 159 1.85 14.34 5.87
C PHE A 159 1.12 14.66 4.56
N GLY A 160 1.27 15.88 4.08
CA GLY A 160 0.47 16.39 2.96
C GLY A 160 0.42 17.91 2.90
N GLY A 161 -0.57 18.45 2.21
CA GLY A 161 -0.65 19.86 1.88
C GLY A 161 -2.06 20.38 1.65
N GLY A 162 -2.15 21.57 1.05
CA GLY A 162 -3.43 22.23 0.76
C GLY A 162 -4.29 21.53 -0.30
N VAL A 163 -3.73 20.55 -1.00
CA VAL A 163 -4.31 19.82 -2.12
C VAL A 163 -4.16 18.33 -1.85
N THR A 164 -4.72 17.50 -2.71
CA THR A 164 -4.79 16.06 -2.49
C THR A 164 -3.47 15.33 -2.71
N ASP A 165 -3.10 14.56 -1.70
CA ASP A 165 -1.92 13.72 -1.62
C ASP A 165 -2.33 12.28 -1.27
N TYR A 166 -1.94 11.35 -2.14
CA TYR A 166 -2.37 9.96 -2.07
C TYR A 166 -1.18 9.03 -1.90
N SER A 167 -1.19 8.21 -0.84
CA SER A 167 -0.25 7.09 -0.70
C SER A 167 -0.88 5.81 -1.22
N LEU A 168 -0.13 5.04 -1.99
CA LEU A 168 -0.61 3.84 -2.67
C LEU A 168 0.07 2.55 -2.18
N THR A 169 1.25 2.66 -1.59
CA THR A 169 2.06 1.50 -1.22
C THR A 169 2.97 1.80 -0.04
N VAL A 170 3.24 0.78 0.78
CA VAL A 170 4.13 0.84 1.94
C VAL A 170 4.99 -0.42 1.98
N THR A 171 6.23 -0.28 2.41
CA THR A 171 7.14 -1.39 2.74
C THR A 171 8.02 -1.02 3.93
N THR A 172 8.71 -1.99 4.51
CA THR A 172 9.62 -1.78 5.63
C THR A 172 10.98 -2.42 5.36
N ASP A 173 12.04 -1.83 5.92
CA ASP A 173 13.37 -2.45 5.93
C ASP A 173 13.59 -3.31 7.19
N ALA A 174 14.74 -3.99 7.27
CA ALA A 174 15.10 -4.83 8.41
C ALA A 174 15.32 -4.06 9.73
N GLN A 175 15.39 -2.72 9.67
CA GLN A 175 15.44 -1.84 10.83
C GLN A 175 14.05 -1.27 11.16
N ASN A 176 13.00 -1.75 10.51
CA ASN A 176 11.62 -1.29 10.61
C ASN A 176 11.42 0.17 10.20
N ASN A 177 12.33 0.74 9.41
CA ASN A 177 12.04 2.02 8.77
C ASN A 177 10.94 1.81 7.73
N VAL A 178 10.06 2.78 7.60
CA VAL A 178 8.85 2.70 6.79
C VAL A 178 9.03 3.52 5.52
N TYR A 179 8.75 2.91 4.38
CA TYR A 179 8.86 3.54 3.07
C TYR A 179 7.48 3.58 2.44
N THR A 180 7.03 4.77 2.08
CA THR A 180 5.75 4.95 1.38
C THR A 180 5.97 5.62 0.03
N SER A 181 5.10 5.27 -0.92
CA SER A 181 5.10 5.92 -2.22
C SER A 181 3.67 6.15 -2.72
N GLY A 182 3.51 7.24 -3.45
CA GLY A 182 2.23 7.76 -3.88
C GLY A 182 2.40 8.95 -4.81
N TYR A 183 1.33 9.71 -5.02
CA TYR A 183 1.38 10.92 -5.82
C TYR A 183 0.75 12.10 -5.09
N PHE A 184 1.25 13.29 -5.40
CA PHE A 184 0.91 14.52 -4.66
C PHE A 184 0.87 15.71 -5.61
N THR A 185 0.16 16.78 -5.22
CA THR A 185 0.08 18.03 -6.01
C THR A 185 0.21 19.26 -5.12
N GLY A 186 1.00 20.24 -5.56
CA GLY A 186 1.26 21.47 -4.82
C GLY A 186 2.51 21.36 -3.94
N PRO A 187 2.77 22.37 -3.10
CA PRO A 187 3.68 22.22 -1.99
C PRO A 187 3.00 21.35 -0.91
N SER A 188 3.66 20.28 -0.51
CA SER A 188 3.22 19.41 0.59
C SER A 188 4.38 19.21 1.56
N ASP A 189 4.09 19.25 2.86
CA ASP A 189 5.06 18.99 3.91
C ASP A 189 5.11 17.49 4.19
N PHE A 190 6.29 16.89 4.00
CA PHE A 190 6.54 15.46 4.18
C PHE A 190 7.08 15.11 5.57
N ASP A 191 7.32 16.09 6.45
CA ASP A 191 7.70 15.84 7.84
C ASP A 191 6.44 15.75 8.73
N PRO A 192 6.07 14.58 9.25
CA PRO A 192 4.92 14.45 10.15
C PRO A 192 5.19 14.97 11.58
N GLY A 193 6.38 15.52 11.83
CA GLY A 193 6.81 16.10 13.11
C GLY A 193 6.62 17.61 13.19
N ALA A 194 7.49 18.26 13.97
CA ALA A 194 7.50 19.73 14.11
C ALA A 194 8.42 20.42 13.10
N GLY A 195 9.21 19.65 12.33
CA GLY A 195 10.01 20.16 11.24
C GLY A 195 9.15 20.45 10.00
N VAL A 196 9.79 20.92 8.95
CA VAL A 196 9.15 21.18 7.66
C VAL A 196 10.06 20.66 6.56
N PHE A 197 9.54 19.78 5.71
CA PHE A 197 10.21 19.30 4.52
C PHE A 197 9.27 19.36 3.32
N ASN A 198 9.27 20.49 2.63
CA ASN A 198 8.39 20.70 1.49
C ASN A 198 8.94 20.07 0.22
N LEU A 199 8.11 19.27 -0.45
CA LEU A 199 8.27 18.94 -1.86
C LEU A 199 7.18 19.65 -2.65
N SER A 200 7.48 19.98 -3.90
CA SER A 200 6.50 20.56 -4.83
C SER A 200 6.40 19.71 -6.09
N GLY A 201 5.18 19.46 -6.54
CA GLY A 201 4.91 18.64 -7.72
C GLY A 201 3.52 18.89 -8.31
N THR A 202 3.28 18.33 -9.48
CA THR A 202 1.94 18.25 -10.09
C THR A 202 1.72 16.80 -10.47
N TYR A 203 0.84 16.11 -9.74
CA TYR A 203 0.68 14.65 -9.81
C TYR A 203 2.02 13.90 -9.89
N SER A 204 2.98 14.34 -9.07
CA SER A 204 4.35 13.83 -9.06
C SER A 204 4.46 12.65 -8.10
N VAL A 205 5.30 11.68 -8.42
CA VAL A 205 5.56 10.55 -7.52
C VAL A 205 6.32 11.08 -6.31
N PHE A 206 5.94 10.67 -5.11
CA PHE A 206 6.80 10.83 -3.93
C PHE A 206 7.30 9.47 -3.44
N ILE A 207 8.44 9.51 -2.76
CA ILE A 207 8.93 8.45 -1.89
C ILE A 207 9.25 9.11 -0.54
N SER A 208 8.67 8.60 0.54
CA SER A 208 8.95 9.07 1.90
C SER A 208 9.55 7.92 2.72
N LYS A 209 10.54 8.24 3.54
CA LYS A 209 11.11 7.34 4.55
C LYS A 209 10.88 7.91 5.95
N LEU A 210 10.24 7.11 6.79
CA LEU A 210 10.14 7.32 8.23
C LEU A 210 10.99 6.29 8.98
N ASP A 211 11.46 6.62 10.18
CA ASP A 211 12.09 5.65 11.07
C ASP A 211 11.06 4.72 11.73
N ALA A 212 11.51 3.73 12.51
CA ALA A 212 10.64 2.78 13.20
C ALA A 212 9.65 3.41 14.20
N ASN A 213 9.91 4.64 14.63
CA ASN A 213 9.05 5.42 15.53
C ASN A 213 8.14 6.40 14.76
N GLY A 214 8.20 6.38 13.42
CA GLY A 214 7.45 7.27 12.55
C GLY A 214 8.02 8.69 12.46
N ASN A 215 9.29 8.90 12.81
CA ASN A 215 9.94 10.20 12.62
C ASN A 215 10.44 10.34 11.18
N PHE A 216 10.43 11.56 10.65
CA PHE A 216 10.94 11.86 9.33
C PHE A 216 12.43 11.50 9.17
N VAL A 217 12.79 10.87 8.05
CA VAL A 217 14.20 10.62 7.66
C VAL A 217 14.54 11.37 6.37
N TRP A 218 13.77 11.13 5.31
CA TRP A 218 13.88 11.87 4.05
C TRP A 218 12.63 11.69 3.20
N ALA A 219 12.39 12.61 2.27
CA ALA A 219 11.45 12.42 1.16
C ALA A 219 12.09 12.87 -0.15
N LYS A 220 11.66 12.26 -1.26
CA LYS A 220 12.08 12.58 -2.62
C LYS A 220 10.86 12.58 -3.54
N ASN A 221 10.92 13.33 -4.63
CA ASN A 221 9.92 13.25 -5.70
C ASN A 221 10.54 12.92 -7.06
N ILE A 222 9.72 12.31 -7.90
CA ILE A 222 10.00 12.12 -9.32
C ILE A 222 8.96 12.92 -10.10
N ILE A 223 9.45 13.92 -10.81
CA ILE A 223 8.62 14.92 -11.46
C ILE A 223 8.28 14.45 -12.88
N GLY A 224 7.03 14.64 -13.27
CA GLY A 224 6.55 14.46 -14.64
C GLY A 224 5.59 15.59 -15.02
N ASN A 225 5.28 15.68 -16.31
CA ASN A 225 4.41 16.73 -16.86
C ASN A 225 2.93 16.30 -16.95
N SER A 226 2.60 15.13 -16.39
CA SER A 226 1.29 14.48 -16.45
C SER A 226 1.03 13.70 -15.17
N THR A 227 -0.12 13.04 -15.04
CA THR A 227 -0.43 12.14 -13.92
C THR A 227 0.54 10.95 -13.88
N ASN A 228 1.22 10.75 -12.75
CA ASN A 228 2.12 9.62 -12.50
C ASN A 228 1.69 8.90 -11.23
N GLU A 229 1.55 7.58 -11.29
CA GLU A 229 1.04 6.75 -10.21
C GLU A 229 2.06 5.65 -9.89
N PRO A 230 2.76 5.72 -8.75
CA PRO A 230 3.56 4.59 -8.29
C PRO A 230 2.60 3.49 -7.80
N ARG A 231 2.79 2.26 -8.28
CA ARG A 231 1.95 1.12 -7.91
C ARG A 231 2.62 0.18 -6.91
N SER A 232 3.95 0.24 -6.82
CA SER A 232 4.72 -0.59 -5.90
C SER A 232 6.01 0.10 -5.49
N VAL A 233 6.38 -0.08 -4.22
CA VAL A 233 7.71 0.20 -3.69
C VAL A 233 8.29 -1.09 -3.13
N SER A 234 9.56 -1.37 -3.42
CA SER A 234 10.28 -2.53 -2.90
C SER A 234 11.71 -2.15 -2.54
N LEU A 235 12.34 -2.95 -1.69
CA LEU A 235 13.69 -2.74 -1.19
C LEU A 235 14.56 -3.96 -1.51
N ASP A 236 15.83 -3.75 -1.81
CA ASP A 236 16.82 -4.83 -1.75
C ASP A 236 17.42 -4.99 -0.33
N GLY A 237 18.23 -6.03 -0.14
CA GLY A 237 18.91 -6.28 1.14
C GLY A 237 19.95 -5.22 1.55
N ALA A 238 20.32 -4.30 0.65
CA ALA A 238 21.18 -3.16 0.94
C ALA A 238 20.38 -1.89 1.28
N GLY A 239 19.04 -1.93 1.18
CA GLY A 239 18.15 -0.80 1.44
C GLY A 239 17.98 0.14 0.25
N ASN A 240 18.38 -0.27 -0.96
CA ASN A 240 18.08 0.47 -2.18
C ASN A 240 16.57 0.41 -2.44
N VAL A 241 16.01 1.54 -2.86
CA VAL A 241 14.57 1.69 -3.08
C VAL A 241 14.25 1.56 -4.55
N TYR A 242 13.30 0.71 -4.88
CA TYR A 242 12.78 0.50 -6.22
C TYR A 242 11.32 0.92 -6.27
N VAL A 243 10.95 1.81 -7.17
CA VAL A 243 9.55 2.22 -7.37
C VAL A 243 9.11 1.86 -8.78
N ALA A 244 8.02 1.11 -8.87
CA ALA A 244 7.39 0.75 -10.13
C ALA A 244 6.00 1.37 -10.25
N GLY A 245 5.62 1.82 -11.44
CA GLY A 245 4.33 2.48 -11.63
C GLY A 245 4.01 2.81 -13.07
N ARG A 246 2.99 3.65 -13.22
CA ARG A 246 2.51 4.18 -14.50
C ARG A 246 2.84 5.66 -14.54
N ALA A 247 3.42 6.11 -15.62
CA ALA A 247 3.71 7.52 -15.86
C ALA A 247 3.16 7.95 -17.21
N GLY A 248 2.86 9.23 -17.36
CA GLY A 248 2.47 9.78 -18.66
C GLY A 248 3.64 10.41 -19.41
N ASP A 249 3.31 11.12 -20.48
CA ASP A 249 4.28 11.73 -21.39
C ASP A 249 5.31 12.64 -20.73
N GLY A 250 6.57 12.43 -21.11
CA GLY A 250 7.69 13.27 -20.68
C GLY A 250 8.11 13.02 -19.23
N PHE A 251 7.71 11.90 -18.62
CA PHE A 251 8.23 11.43 -17.36
C PHE A 251 9.44 10.50 -17.56
N PRO A 252 10.43 10.52 -16.65
CA PRO A 252 10.67 11.51 -15.60
C PRO A 252 11.49 12.72 -16.13
N THR A 253 11.24 13.91 -15.59
CA THR A 253 12.06 15.12 -15.85
C THR A 253 13.11 15.37 -14.77
N THR A 254 13.16 14.54 -13.74
CA THR A 254 14.17 14.60 -12.67
C THR A 254 15.59 14.44 -13.25
N THR A 255 16.55 15.24 -12.78
CA THR A 255 17.94 15.16 -13.26
C THR A 255 18.60 13.85 -12.82
N GLY A 256 19.44 13.24 -13.69
CA GLY A 256 20.19 12.01 -13.38
C GLY A 256 19.44 10.71 -13.67
N VAL A 257 18.27 10.78 -14.30
CA VAL A 257 17.48 9.62 -14.72
C VAL A 257 18.07 8.93 -15.95
N LEU A 258 17.98 7.60 -15.99
CA LEU A 258 18.53 6.78 -17.07
C LEU A 258 17.72 6.87 -18.38
N GLN A 259 16.41 7.11 -18.29
CA GLN A 259 15.52 7.19 -19.44
C GLN A 259 14.51 8.33 -19.26
N PRO A 260 14.81 9.55 -19.77
CA PRO A 260 13.92 10.71 -19.66
C PRO A 260 12.89 10.81 -20.80
N THR A 261 12.91 9.89 -21.76
CA THR A 261 12.06 9.93 -22.96
C THR A 261 11.05 8.80 -22.98
N PHE A 262 9.80 9.14 -23.32
CA PHE A 262 8.71 8.19 -23.55
C PHE A 262 9.12 7.11 -24.55
N ALA A 263 8.93 5.84 -24.21
CA ALA A 263 9.30 4.68 -25.01
C ALA A 263 8.11 3.81 -25.45
N GLY A 264 6.89 4.11 -24.98
CA GLY A 264 5.68 3.40 -25.37
C GLY A 264 5.19 3.72 -26.79
N ASP A 265 4.30 2.86 -27.30
CA ASP A 265 3.61 3.08 -28.57
C ASP A 265 2.37 3.97 -28.39
N LEU A 266 2.07 4.78 -29.42
CA LEU A 266 0.83 5.57 -29.46
C LEU A 266 -0.37 4.63 -29.63
N VAL A 267 -1.16 4.47 -28.57
CA VAL A 267 -2.50 3.85 -28.67
C VAL A 267 -3.55 4.97 -28.61
N PRO A 268 -4.18 5.34 -29.75
CA PRO A 268 -5.27 6.31 -29.74
C PRO A 268 -6.46 5.83 -28.90
N ASN A 269 -7.16 6.75 -28.24
CA ASN A 269 -8.41 6.52 -27.48
C ASN A 269 -8.32 5.67 -26.20
N THR A 270 -7.18 5.67 -25.50
CA THR A 270 -7.15 5.15 -24.12
C THR A 270 -7.71 6.20 -23.14
N LEU A 271 -8.43 5.76 -22.11
CA LEU A 271 -9.02 6.62 -21.06
C LEU A 271 -7.99 7.53 -20.35
N TYR A 272 -6.70 7.22 -20.53
CA TYR A 272 -5.60 7.80 -19.77
C TYR A 272 -4.44 8.36 -20.63
N GLY A 273 -4.55 8.40 -21.96
CA GLY A 273 -3.53 8.97 -22.85
C GLY A 273 -2.26 8.12 -23.01
N LYS A 274 -1.15 8.74 -23.43
CA LYS A 274 0.17 8.10 -23.59
C LYS A 274 0.76 7.79 -22.22
N GLN A 275 1.02 6.52 -21.93
CA GLN A 275 1.56 6.11 -20.64
C GLN A 275 2.57 4.98 -20.74
N ASP A 276 3.66 5.14 -20.02
CA ASP A 276 4.73 4.18 -19.85
C ASP A 276 4.66 3.55 -18.46
N GLY A 277 5.12 2.30 -18.36
CA GLY A 277 5.56 1.76 -17.08
C GLY A 277 6.93 2.36 -16.72
N PHE A 278 7.17 2.67 -15.46
CA PHE A 278 8.51 3.04 -14.99
C PHE A 278 8.98 2.11 -13.87
N VAL A 279 10.30 1.96 -13.78
CA VAL A 279 11.02 1.42 -12.62
C VAL A 279 12.22 2.33 -12.38
N THR A 280 12.43 2.76 -11.14
CA THR A 280 13.55 3.64 -10.74
C THR A 280 14.06 3.32 -9.36
#